data_AF-A0A3C0ZVX3-F1
#
_entry.id   AF-A0A3C0ZVX3-F1
#
_cell.length_a   1.000
_cell.length_b   1.000
_cell.length_c   1.000
_cell.angle_alpha   90.00
_cell.angle_beta   90.00
_cell.angle_gamma   90.00
#
_symmetry.space_group_name_H-M   'P 1'
#
loop_
_entity.id
_entity.type
_entity.pdbx_description
1 polymer ?
#
loop_
_entity_poly.entity_id
_entity_poly.type
_entity_poly.pdbx_seq_one_letter_code
_entity_poly.pdbx_strand_id
1 'polypeptide(L)' 'LSGATIPHRFRAMVDRFGDDPQKMKQAGIVYAAEQIVDLIANDVSHIHVYTMNKPEIAAGIQSSLSALWG' A
#
# COMPACT_ATOMS: atom_id res chain seq x y z
N LEU A 1 -6.99 9.44 16.17
CA LEU A 1 -7.45 9.20 14.78
C LEU A 1 -7.26 10.49 13.99
N SER A 2 -6.44 10.46 12.94
CA SER A 2 -5.80 11.63 12.33
C SER A 2 -6.68 12.46 11.37
N GLY A 3 -8.00 12.32 11.41
CA GLY A 3 -8.91 13.04 10.50
C GLY A 3 -8.78 12.65 9.01
N ALA A 4 -8.05 11.58 8.69
CA ALA A 4 -7.86 11.14 7.32
C ALA A 4 -9.17 10.56 6.73
N THR A 5 -9.55 11.05 5.55
CA THR A 5 -10.67 10.51 4.78
C THR A 5 -10.29 9.15 4.21
N ILE A 6 -11.15 8.15 4.42
CA ILE A 6 -10.99 6.79 3.87
C ILE A 6 -11.50 6.82 2.42
N PRO A 7 -10.64 6.62 1.40
CA PRO A 7 -11.07 6.62 0.00
C PRO A 7 -12.03 5.46 -0.30
N HIS A 8 -12.95 5.68 -1.24
CA HIS A 8 -13.94 4.66 -1.62
C HIS A 8 -13.30 3.33 -2.06
N ARG A 9 -12.21 3.39 -2.85
CA ARG A 9 -11.49 2.19 -3.31
C ARG A 9 -10.92 1.38 -2.15
N PHE A 10 -10.37 2.05 -1.14
CA PHE A 10 -9.87 1.39 0.06
C PHE A 10 -11.01 0.77 0.87
N ARG A 11 -12.15 1.47 1.00
CA ARG A 11 -13.31 0.93 1.71
C ARG A 11 -13.87 -0.34 1.04
N ALA A 12 -14.04 -0.31 -0.28
CA ALA A 12 -14.50 -1.48 -1.03
C ALA A 12 -13.56 -2.68 -0.88
N MET A 13 -12.24 -2.44 -0.80
CA MET A 13 -11.25 -3.47 -0.54
C MET A 13 -11.40 -4.08 0.86
N VAL A 14 -11.55 -3.25 1.89
CA VAL A 14 -11.78 -3.69 3.27
C VAL A 14 -13.08 -4.49 3.38
N ASP A 15 -14.17 -3.99 2.79
CA ASP A 15 -15.47 -4.67 2.82
C ASP A 15 -15.43 -6.04 2.13
N ARG A 16 -14.56 -6.20 1.11
CA ARG A 16 -14.44 -7.46 0.34
C ARG A 16 -13.48 -8.48 0.97
N PHE A 17 -12.38 -8.03 1.57
CA PHE A 17 -11.28 -8.90 1.99
C PHE A 17 -10.96 -8.84 3.48
N GLY A 18 -11.59 -7.94 4.25
CA GLY A 18 -11.25 -7.64 5.64
C GLY A 18 -11.37 -8.83 6.60
N ASP A 19 -12.26 -9.78 6.30
CA ASP A 19 -12.47 -10.98 7.14
C ASP A 19 -11.41 -12.07 6.93
N ASP A 20 -10.54 -11.94 5.93
CA ASP A 20 -9.45 -12.87 5.64
C ASP A 20 -8.10 -12.14 5.77
N PRO A 21 -7.35 -12.33 6.87
CA PRO A 21 -6.11 -11.62 7.12
C PRO A 21 -5.05 -11.78 6.02
N GLN A 22 -5.02 -12.93 5.32
CA GLN A 22 -4.07 -13.16 4.24
C GLN A 22 -4.48 -12.38 2.98
N LYS A 23 -5.76 -12.43 2.61
CA LYS A 23 -6.28 -11.62 1.50
C LYS A 23 -6.16 -10.13 1.78
N MET A 24 -6.51 -9.68 2.98
CA MET A 24 -6.42 -8.27 3.35
C MET A 24 -4.98 -7.77 3.34
N LYS A 25 -4.02 -8.59 3.79
CA LYS A 25 -2.60 -8.29 3.70
C LYS A 25 -2.14 -8.11 2.25
N GLN A 26 -2.46 -9.06 1.37
CA GLN A 26 -2.09 -8.97 -0.04
C GLN A 26 -2.73 -7.76 -0.72
N ALA A 27 -4.03 -7.54 -0.48
CA ALA A 27 -4.76 -6.41 -1.03
C ALA A 27 -4.19 -5.07 -0.56
N GLY A 28 -3.82 -4.97 0.73
CA GLY A 28 -3.17 -3.79 1.29
C GLY A 28 -1.78 -3.51 0.69
N ILE A 29 -0.96 -4.54 0.43
CA ILE A 29 0.32 -4.39 -0.25
C ILE A 29 0.12 -3.84 -1.67
N VAL A 30 -0.81 -4.43 -2.43
CA VAL A 30 -1.14 -3.97 -3.79
C VAL A 30 -1.62 -2.51 -3.76
N TYR A 31 -2.55 -2.18 -2.85
CA TYR A 31 -3.06 -0.82 -2.72
C TYR A 31 -1.96 0.19 -2.42
N ALA A 32 -1.08 -0.12 -1.47
CA ALA A 32 0.05 0.75 -1.13
C ALA A 32 1.03 0.90 -2.30
N ALA A 33 1.32 -0.19 -3.02
CA ALA A 33 2.16 -0.13 -4.20
C ALA A 33 1.54 0.77 -5.29
N GLU A 34 0.26 0.64 -5.58
CA GLU A 34 -0.45 1.52 -6.53
C GLU A 34 -0.35 3.00 -6.13
N GLN A 35 -0.56 3.33 -4.85
CA GLN A 35 -0.40 4.70 -4.37
C GLN A 35 1.02 5.23 -4.57
N ILE A 36 2.02 4.36 -4.42
CA ILE A 36 3.42 4.72 -4.64
C ILE A 36 3.72 4.90 -6.13
N VAL A 37 3.18 4.05 -7.01
CA VAL A 37 3.31 4.23 -8.46
C VAL A 37 2.79 5.60 -8.88
N ASP A 38 1.64 6.01 -8.36
CA ASP A 38 1.07 7.34 -8.64
C ASP A 38 2.02 8.47 -8.16
N LEU A 39 2.65 8.32 -6.99
CA LEU A 39 3.63 9.29 -6.49
C LEU A 39 4.89 9.36 -7.36
N ILE A 40 5.45 8.21 -7.74
CA ILE A 40 6.62 8.12 -8.62
C ILE A 40 6.33 8.76 -9.98
N ALA A 41 5.15 8.48 -10.55
CA ALA A 41 4.70 9.07 -11.82
C ALA A 41 4.50 10.59 -11.75
N ASN A 42 4.44 11.17 -10.55
CA ASN A 42 4.35 12.60 -10.28
C ASN A 42 5.65 13.16 -9.66
N ASP A 43 6.80 12.57 -10.02
CA ASP A 43 8.15 13.04 -9.65
C ASP A 43 8.45 13.07 -8.14
N VAL A 44 7.72 12.31 -7.32
CA VAL A 44 8.03 12.16 -5.89
C VAL A 44 9.21 11.20 -5.72
N SER A 45 10.34 11.75 -5.28
CA SER A 45 11.61 11.03 -5.16
C SER A 45 11.81 10.25 -3.87
N HIS A 46 11.06 10.56 -2.80
CA HIS A 46 11.26 9.96 -1.48
C HIS A 46 9.93 9.53 -0.86
N ILE A 47 9.89 8.29 -0.38
CA ILE A 47 8.70 7.68 0.19
C ILE A 47 9.07 7.06 1.53
N HIS A 48 8.39 7.47 2.60
CA HIS A 48 8.55 6.90 3.93
C HIS A 48 7.36 5.98 4.24
N VAL A 49 7.64 4.71 4.54
CA VAL A 49 6.62 3.70 4.81
C VAL A 49 6.54 3.39 6.30
N TYR A 50 5.36 3.57 6.89
CA TYR A 50 5.08 3.11 8.26
C TYR A 50 4.78 1.61 8.26
N THR A 51 5.79 0.79 8.57
CA THR A 51 5.68 -0.67 8.53
C THR A 51 4.93 -1.27 9.72
N MET A 52 4.72 -0.51 10.79
CA MET A 52 4.09 -0.97 12.03
C MET A 52 4.75 -2.24 12.61
N ASN A 53 6.09 -2.28 12.59
CA ASN A 53 6.92 -3.44 12.98
C ASN A 53 6.70 -4.72 12.13
N LYS A 54 6.17 -4.58 10.92
CA LYS A 54 5.93 -5.69 9.97
C LYS A 54 6.82 -5.54 8.73
N PRO A 55 8.09 -5.98 8.77
CA PRO A 55 9.04 -5.81 7.66
C PRO A 55 8.58 -6.50 6.38
N GLU A 56 7.80 -7.57 6.47
CA GLU A 56 7.28 -8.30 5.33
C GLU A 56 6.27 -7.49 4.49
N ILE A 57 5.61 -6.48 5.07
CA ILE A 57 4.77 -5.54 4.33
C ILE A 57 5.64 -4.64 3.46
N ALA A 58 6.72 -4.08 4.03
CA ALA A 58 7.67 -3.25 3.29
C ALA A 58 8.35 -4.05 2.17
N ALA A 59 8.76 -5.30 2.45
CA ALA A 59 9.34 -6.18 1.44
C ALA A 59 8.36 -6.48 0.29
N GLY A 60 7.08 -6.71 0.60
CA GLY A 60 6.04 -6.93 -0.42
C GLY A 60 5.82 -5.71 -1.32
N ILE A 61 5.80 -4.51 -0.74
CA ILE A 61 5.69 -3.25 -1.49
C ILE A 61 6.94 -3.07 -2.37
N GLN A 62 8.13 -3.21 -1.80
CA GLN A 62 9.40 -3.04 -2.52
C GLN A 62 9.54 -4.03 -3.68
N SER A 63 9.16 -5.29 -3.49
CA SER A 63 9.13 -6.30 -4.54
C SER A 63 8.21 -5.92 -5.70
N SER A 64 7.01 -5.42 -5.39
CA SER A 64 5.98 -5.01 -6.36
C SER A 64 6.43 -3.83 -7.25
N LEU A 65 7.39 -3.04 -6.78
CA LEU A 65 7.85 -1.81 -7.41
C LEU A 65 9.30 -1.91 -7.93
N SER A 66 9.91 -3.09 -7.81
CA SER A 66 11.34 -3.31 -8.06
C SER A 66 11.84 -2.90 -9.45
N ALA A 67 10.97 -2.95 -10.47
CA ALA A 67 11.30 -2.53 -11.83
C ALA A 67 11.00 -1.05 -12.14
N LEU A 68 10.34 -0.35 -11.22
CA LEU A 68 9.95 1.06 -11.38
C LEU A 68 10.93 2.02 -10.69
N TRP A 69 11.76 1.50 -9.79
CA TRP A 69 12.84 2.24 -9.17
C TRP A 69 14.14 2.05 -9.96
N GLY A 70 14.64 3.15 -10.52
CA GLY A 70 15.91 3.27 -11.23
C GLY A 70 16.47 4.67 -11.09
#